data_AF-A0A536ILR7-F1
#
_entry.id   AF-A0A536ILR7-F1
#
_cell.length_a   1.000
_cell.length_b   1.000
_cell.length_c   1.000
_cell.angle_alpha   90.00
_cell.angle_beta   90.00
_cell.angle_gamma   90.00
#
_symmetry.space_group_name_H-M   'P 1'
#
loop_
_entity.id
_entity.type
_entity.pdbx_description
1 polymer ?
#
loop_
_entity_poly.entity_id
_entity_poly.type
_entity_poly.pdbx_seq_one_letter_code
_entity_poly.pdbx_strand_id
1 'polypeptide(L)' 'MQREFKVYAREGEPCPRCGRAIVRSVVAGRGTFHCPRCQRAPRIGFP' A
#
# COMPACT_ATOMS: atom_id res chain seq x y z
N MET A 1 -4.06 -9.52 17.07
CA MET A 1 -2.75 -8.87 17.36
C MET A 1 -2.27 -8.19 16.09
N GLN A 2 -2.24 -6.85 16.06
CA GLN A 2 -2.08 -6.00 14.85
C GLN A 2 -0.64 -6.00 14.26
N ARG A 3 0.17 -7.04 14.48
CA ARG A 3 1.65 -7.00 14.34
C ARG A 3 2.19 -7.38 12.96
N GLU A 4 1.33 -7.61 11.97
CA GLU A 4 1.75 -8.02 10.62
C GLU A 4 1.58 -6.93 9.55
N PHE A 5 1.25 -5.70 9.94
CA PHE A 5 1.14 -4.61 8.98
C PHE A 5 2.51 -4.15 8.50
N LYS A 6 2.97 -4.73 7.38
CA LYS A 6 4.28 -4.45 6.75
C LYS A 6 4.43 -3.02 6.21
N VAL A 7 3.32 -2.27 6.09
CA VAL A 7 3.28 -0.96 5.42
C VAL A 7 2.52 0.14 6.18
N TYR A 8 1.81 -0.18 7.26
CA TYR A 8 0.96 0.78 7.97
C TYR A 8 1.82 1.82 8.73
N ALA A 9 1.46 3.10 8.60
CA ALA A 9 2.20 4.24 9.18
C ALA A 9 3.69 4.33 8.75
N ARG A 10 4.03 3.75 7.60
CA ARG A 10 5.39 3.76 7.02
C ARG A 10 5.45 4.61 5.74
N GLU A 11 4.66 5.69 5.66
CA GLU A 11 4.72 6.59 4.52
C GLU A 11 6.14 7.15 4.33
N GLY A 12 6.64 7.13 3.09
CA GLY A 12 8.01 7.53 2.76
C GLY A 12 9.05 6.44 2.95
N GLU A 13 8.82 5.45 3.81
CA GLU A 13 9.76 4.35 4.06
C GLU A 13 9.85 3.39 2.85
N PRO A 14 11.03 2.78 2.63
CA PRO A 14 11.22 1.80 1.57
C PRO A 14 10.39 0.53 1.82
N CYS A 15 9.67 0.09 0.80
CA CYS A 15 8.89 -1.14 0.84
C CYS A 15 9.80 -2.35 1.09
N PRO A 16 9.51 -3.23 2.07
CA PRO A 16 10.36 -4.37 2.39
C PRO A 16 10.45 -5.45 1.30
N ARG A 17 9.62 -5.34 0.25
CA ARG A 17 9.61 -6.25 -0.91
C ARG A 17 10.35 -5.72 -2.13
N CYS A 18 10.33 -4.42 -2.37
CA CYS A 18 10.84 -3.84 -3.62
C CYS A 18 11.63 -2.53 -3.45
N GLY A 19 11.83 -2.05 -2.22
CA GLY A 19 12.56 -0.82 -1.91
C GLY A 19 11.90 0.49 -2.36
N ARG A 20 10.68 0.46 -2.91
CA ARG A 20 9.96 1.67 -3.31
C ARG A 20 9.33 2.34 -2.09
N ALA A 21 9.37 3.67 -2.00
CA ALA A 21 8.67 4.41 -0.97
C ALA A 21 7.19 3.99 -0.90
N ILE A 22 6.72 3.66 0.31
CA ILE A 22 5.31 3.41 0.60
C ILE A 22 4.57 4.75 0.54
N VAL A 23 3.39 4.75 -0.06
CA VAL A 23 2.55 5.94 -0.19
C VAL A 23 1.28 5.77 0.63
N ARG A 24 0.79 6.87 1.21
CA ARG A 24 -0.56 6.94 1.74
C ARG A 24 -1.50 7.43 0.64
N SER A 25 -2.67 6.83 0.56
CA SER A 25 -3.74 7.28 -0.33
C SER A 25 -5.07 7.18 0.40
N VAL A 26 -6.03 8.01 0.02
CA VAL A 26 -7.36 7.99 0.64
C VAL A 26 -8.27 7.17 -0.26
N VAL A 27 -8.75 6.04 0.24
CA VAL A 27 -9.68 5.16 -0.47
C VAL A 27 -11.00 5.18 0.28
N ALA A 28 -12.08 5.66 -0.37
CA ALA A 28 -13.41 5.79 0.23
C ALA A 28 -13.40 6.49 1.60
N GLY A 29 -12.63 7.58 1.73
CA GLY A 29 -12.49 8.35 2.97
C GLY A 29 -11.58 7.72 4.04
N ARG A 30 -10.98 6.56 3.79
CA ARG A 30 -10.04 5.89 4.72
C ARG A 30 -8.61 6.02 4.22
N GLY A 31 -7.73 6.58 5.06
CA GLY A 31 -6.30 6.62 4.79
C GLY A 31 -5.71 5.21 4.73
N THR A 32 -5.15 4.84 3.59
CA THR A 32 -4.61 3.52 3.29
C THR A 32 -3.15 3.66 2.87
N PHE A 33 -2.26 2.94 3.56
CA PHE A 33 -0.84 2.86 3.18
C PHE A 33 -0.63 1.66 2.28
N HIS A 34 -0.01 1.86 1.12
CA HIS A 34 0.28 0.78 0.19
C HIS A 34 1.56 1.05 -0.61
N CYS A 35 2.15 -0.02 -1.15
CA CYS A 35 3.26 0.12 -2.08
C CYS A 35 2.71 0.16 -3.53
N PRO A 36 2.90 1.24 -4.30
CA PRO A 36 2.31 1.38 -5.64
C PRO A 36 2.89 0.37 -6.64
N ARG A 37 4.07 -0.19 -6.36
CA ARG A 37 4.73 -1.21 -7.19
C ARG A 37 4.21 -2.62 -6.91
N CYS A 38 4.05 -2.97 -5.63
CA CYS A 38 3.68 -4.32 -5.17
C CYS A 38 2.17 -4.52 -5.05
N GLN A 39 1.43 -3.51 -4.58
CA GLN A 39 -0.03 -3.50 -4.46
C GLN A 39 -0.61 -2.60 -5.55
N ARG A 40 -0.56 -3.08 -6.79
CA ARG A 40 -1.20 -2.38 -7.91
C ARG A 40 -2.71 -2.54 -7.81
N ALA A 41 -3.45 -1.53 -8.26
CA ALA A 41 -4.90 -1.62 -8.37
C ALA A 41 -5.27 -2.87 -9.22
N PRO A 42 -6.25 -3.67 -8.78
CA PRO A 42 -6.74 -4.77 -9.58
C PRO A 42 -7.20 -4.22 -10.93
N ARG A 43 -6.72 -4.83 -12.01
CA ARG A 43 -7.28 -4.58 -13.34
C ARG A 43 -8.68 -5.15 -13.30
N ILE A 44 -9.68 -4.28 -13.21
CA ILE A 44 -11.08 -4.65 -13.36
C ILE A 44 -11.26 -5.03 -14.84
N GLY A 45 -10.84 -6.25 -15.17
CA GLY A 45 -11.23 -6.95 -16.38
C GLY A 45 -12.60 -7.53 -16.10
N PHE A 46 -13.63 -6.73 -16.35
CA PHE A 46 -14.99 -7.20 -16.50
C PHE A 46 -15.04 -7.93 -17.87
N PRO A 47 -15.52 -9.19 -17.99
CA PRO A 47 -16.01 -9.67 -19.28
C PRO A 47 -17.29 -8.92 -19.67
#